data_AF-K1UER6-F1
#
_entry.id   AF-K1UER6-F1
#
_cell.length_a   1.000
_cell.length_b   1.000
_cell.length_c   1.000
_cell.angle_alpha   90.00
_cell.angle_beta   90.00
_cell.angle_gamma   90.00
#
_symmetry.space_group_name_H-M   'P 1'
#
loop_
_entity.id
_entity.type
_entity.pdbx_description
1 polymer ?
#
loop_
_entity_poly.entity_id
_entity_poly.type
_entity_poly.pdbx_seq_one_letter_code
_entity_poly.pdbx_strand_id
1 'polypeptide(L)'
;MTDMINELLLIFSVVFIYGMAVLGYALFGKAGLYCISAVATILANIEALILVNAFSMEQTLGNVLFAVTFLITDILSECEGKKAANKAVLTGILSSVFFLVLSQSWMLYNPSPNDTIMPSIKAVFSNTPRMIFASLIVYAISQLFDVWLYHKW
;
A
#
# COMPACT_ATOMS: atom_id res chain seq x y z
N MET A 1 -17.15 -4.42 -23.87
CA MET A 1 -17.99 -5.03 -22.81
C MET A 1 -17.16 -5.38 -21.58
N THR A 2 -15.89 -5.76 -21.73
CA THR A 2 -14.92 -5.96 -20.63
C THR A 2 -14.63 -4.70 -19.81
N ASP A 3 -14.61 -3.51 -20.42
CA ASP A 3 -14.29 -2.26 -19.71
C ASP A 3 -15.34 -1.89 -18.65
N MET A 4 -16.62 -2.14 -18.93
CA MET A 4 -17.73 -1.84 -18.00
C MET A 4 -17.64 -2.68 -16.71
N ILE A 5 -17.10 -3.90 -16.78
CA ILE A 5 -16.90 -4.74 -15.60
C ILE A 5 -15.76 -4.19 -14.74
N ASN A 6 -14.65 -3.76 -15.35
CA ASN A 6 -13.52 -3.17 -14.62
C ASN A 6 -13.93 -1.87 -13.92
N GLU A 7 -14.69 -1.01 -14.61
CA GLU A 7 -15.22 0.24 -14.04
C GLU A 7 -16.11 -0.04 -12.83
N LEU A 8 -17.02 -1.02 -12.93
CA LEU A 8 -17.91 -1.38 -11.83
C LEU A 8 -17.15 -1.99 -10.64
N LEU A 9 -16.15 -2.84 -10.90
CA LEU A 9 -15.28 -3.39 -9.86
C LEU A 9 -14.44 -2.32 -9.18
N LEU A 10 -13.93 -1.33 -9.92
CA LEU A 10 -13.19 -0.20 -9.36
C LEU A 10 -14.09 0.70 -8.50
N ILE A 11 -15.30 1.01 -8.97
CA ILE A 11 -16.26 1.79 -8.17
C ILE A 11 -16.59 1.06 -6.87
N PHE A 12 -16.84 -0.26 -6.96
CA PHE A 12 -17.08 -1.07 -5.77
C PHE A 12 -15.86 -1.11 -4.84
N SER A 13 -14.64 -1.26 -5.37
CA SER A 13 -13.42 -1.31 -4.56
C SER A 13 -13.20 0.01 -3.82
N VAL A 14 -13.47 1.16 -4.45
CA VAL A 14 -13.43 2.47 -3.78
C VAL A 14 -14.39 2.49 -2.59
N VAL A 15 -15.66 2.14 -2.80
CA VAL A 15 -16.67 2.14 -1.72
C VAL A 15 -16.27 1.18 -0.60
N PHE A 16 -15.81 -0.01 -0.94
CA PHE A 16 -15.41 -1.02 0.02
C PHE A 16 -14.18 -0.61 0.82
N ILE A 17 -13.09 -0.20 0.16
CA ILE A 17 -11.81 0.15 0.79
C ILE A 17 -11.97 1.37 1.69
N TYR A 18 -12.63 2.42 1.20
CA TYR A 18 -12.86 3.64 1.96
C TYR A 18 -13.86 3.42 3.09
N GLY A 19 -14.93 2.65 2.83
CA GLY A 19 -15.89 2.24 3.84
C GLY A 19 -15.22 1.46 4.97
N MET A 20 -14.32 0.54 4.65
CA MET A 20 -13.53 -0.20 5.64
C MET A 20 -12.61 0.70 6.44
N ALA A 21 -11.96 1.70 5.83
CA ALA A 21 -11.13 2.67 6.55
C ALA A 21 -11.94 3.46 7.60
N VAL A 22 -13.09 4.00 7.19
CA VAL A 22 -13.99 4.76 8.09
C VAL A 22 -14.57 3.84 9.17
N LEU A 23 -15.03 2.64 8.79
CA LEU A 23 -15.56 1.65 9.74
C LEU A 23 -14.49 1.19 10.74
N GLY A 24 -13.26 0.98 10.26
CA GLY A 24 -12.12 0.64 11.11
C GLY A 24 -11.82 1.75 12.12
N TYR A 25 -11.92 3.02 11.73
CA TYR A 25 -11.81 4.13 12.66
C TYR A 25 -12.99 4.17 13.65
N ALA A 26 -14.21 3.97 13.17
CA ALA A 26 -15.40 3.99 14.03
C ALA A 26 -15.40 2.88 15.09
N LEU A 27 -14.90 1.68 14.75
CA LEU A 27 -14.90 0.53 15.66
C LEU A 27 -13.66 0.44 16.55
N PHE A 28 -12.48 0.81 16.02
CA PHE A 28 -11.18 0.58 16.68
C PHE A 28 -10.34 1.85 16.86
N GLY A 29 -10.88 3.02 16.49
CA GLY A 29 -10.16 4.30 16.53
C GLY A 29 -8.89 4.28 15.69
N LYS A 30 -7.87 5.00 16.14
CA LYS A 30 -6.56 5.08 15.46
C LYS A 30 -5.89 3.72 15.21
N ALA A 31 -6.15 2.73 16.06
CA ALA A 31 -5.57 1.39 15.88
C ALA A 31 -6.12 0.69 14.63
N GLY A 32 -7.42 0.86 14.35
CA GLY A 32 -8.03 0.37 13.12
C GLY A 32 -7.41 1.01 11.88
N LEU A 33 -7.20 2.32 11.92
CA LEU A 33 -6.53 3.06 10.86
C LEU A 33 -5.09 2.62 10.62
N TYR A 34 -4.31 2.36 11.68
CA TYR A 34 -2.95 1.81 11.52
C TYR A 34 -2.94 0.43 10.87
N CYS A 35 -3.88 -0.44 11.25
CA CYS A 35 -4.00 -1.78 10.68
C CYS A 35 -4.35 -1.71 9.18
N ILE A 36 -5.39 -0.94 8.84
CA ILE A 36 -5.84 -0.79 7.45
C ILE A 36 -4.77 -0.11 6.62
N SER A 37 -4.07 0.90 7.14
CA SER A 37 -2.96 1.54 6.46
C SER A 37 -1.85 0.54 6.14
N ALA A 38 -1.43 -0.30 7.09
CA ALA A 38 -0.39 -1.31 6.85
C ALA A 38 -0.79 -2.32 5.76
N VAL A 39 -2.01 -2.84 5.83
CA VAL A 39 -2.54 -3.79 4.84
C VAL A 39 -2.66 -3.13 3.47
N ALA A 40 -3.22 -1.92 3.42
CA ALA A 40 -3.37 -1.16 2.18
C ALA A 40 -2.02 -0.87 1.52
N THR A 41 -0.98 -0.52 2.29
CA THR A 41 0.36 -0.29 1.72
C THR A 41 0.95 -1.55 1.11
N ILE A 42 0.81 -2.72 1.76
CA ILE A 42 1.30 -3.99 1.19
C ILE A 42 0.52 -4.32 -0.09
N LEU A 43 -0.81 -4.30 -0.03
CA LEU A 43 -1.65 -4.64 -1.18
C LEU A 43 -1.45 -3.66 -2.33
N ALA A 44 -1.30 -2.37 -2.07
CA ALA A 44 -1.06 -1.35 -3.10
C ALA A 44 0.22 -1.64 -3.89
N ASN A 45 1.30 -2.06 -3.22
CA ASN A 45 2.54 -2.43 -3.90
C ASN A 45 2.39 -3.68 -4.78
N ILE A 46 1.52 -4.62 -4.41
CA ILE A 46 1.23 -5.82 -5.21
C ILE A 46 0.31 -5.48 -6.38
N GLU A 47 -0.79 -4.77 -6.13
CA GLU A 47 -1.76 -4.37 -7.16
C GLU A 47 -1.19 -3.36 -8.16
N ALA A 48 -0.17 -2.59 -7.77
CA ALA A 48 0.55 -1.72 -8.71
C ALA A 48 1.29 -2.48 -9.81
N LEU A 49 1.51 -3.80 -9.65
CA LEU A 49 2.06 -4.67 -10.70
C LEU A 49 1.00 -5.07 -11.75
N ILE A 50 -0.28 -4.79 -11.50
CA ILE A 50 -1.40 -5.17 -12.35
C ILE A 50 -1.88 -3.93 -13.12
N LEU A 51 -1.89 -4.04 -14.45
CA LEU A 51 -2.44 -3.03 -15.34
C LEU A 51 -3.87 -3.42 -15.73
N VAL A 52 -4.78 -2.45 -15.66
CA VAL A 52 -6.18 -2.61 -16.05
C VAL A 52 -6.60 -1.46 -16.95
N ASN A 53 -7.49 -1.75 -17.90
CA ASN A 53 -8.18 -0.74 -18.69
C ASN A 53 -9.51 -0.40 -18.01
N ALA A 54 -9.68 0.85 -17.64
CA ALA A 54 -10.93 1.37 -17.08
C ALA A 54 -11.05 2.86 -17.40
N PHE A 55 -12.28 3.35 -17.62
CA PHE A 55 -12.53 4.74 -18.00
C PHE A 55 -11.74 5.18 -19.24
N SER A 56 -11.62 4.27 -20.22
CA SER A 56 -10.85 4.48 -21.47
C SER A 56 -9.36 4.78 -21.29
N MET A 57 -8.78 4.50 -20.11
CA MET A 57 -7.35 4.67 -19.83
C MET A 57 -6.74 3.41 -19.21
N GLU A 58 -5.49 3.13 -19.57
CA GLU A 58 -4.68 2.11 -18.91
C GLU A 58 -4.12 2.68 -17.59
N GLN A 59 -4.29 1.95 -16.50
CA GLN A 59 -3.86 2.37 -15.18
C GLN A 59 -3.44 1.18 -14.31
N THR A 60 -2.62 1.47 -13.29
CA THR A 60 -2.25 0.49 -12.26
C THR A 60 -3.40 0.30 -11.27
N LEU A 61 -3.72 -0.95 -10.94
CA LEU A 61 -4.84 -1.28 -10.06
C LEU A 61 -4.65 -0.70 -8.63
N GLY A 62 -3.42 -0.67 -8.14
CA GLY A 62 -3.09 -0.24 -6.77
C GLY A 62 -3.39 1.24 -6.43
N ASN A 63 -3.82 2.05 -7.39
CA ASN A 63 -4.10 3.48 -7.18
C ASN A 63 -5.15 3.74 -6.09
N VAL A 64 -6.21 2.92 -6.04
CA VAL A 64 -7.28 3.08 -5.03
C VAL A 64 -6.75 2.83 -3.62
N LEU A 65 -5.90 1.81 -3.46
CA LEU A 65 -5.27 1.49 -2.18
C LEU A 65 -4.25 2.57 -1.77
N PHE A 66 -3.49 3.13 -2.71
CA PHE A 66 -2.64 4.29 -2.40
C PHE A 66 -3.49 5.48 -1.96
N ALA A 67 -4.58 5.78 -2.66
CA ALA A 67 -5.46 6.90 -2.35
C ALA A 67 -6.09 6.78 -0.94
N VAL A 68 -6.49 5.58 -0.50
CA VAL A 68 -7.01 5.41 0.87
C VAL A 68 -5.94 5.66 1.92
N THR A 69 -4.66 5.36 1.66
CA THR A 69 -3.59 5.64 2.65
C THR A 69 -3.46 7.13 2.94
N PHE A 70 -3.68 8.00 1.95
CA PHE A 70 -3.72 9.45 2.15
C PHE A 70 -4.92 9.87 2.99
N LEU A 71 -6.11 9.34 2.71
CA LEU A 71 -7.30 9.60 3.54
C LEU A 71 -7.04 9.20 5.01
N ILE A 72 -6.43 8.04 5.23
CA ILE A 72 -6.11 7.58 6.59
C ILE A 72 -5.15 8.54 7.28
N THR A 73 -4.10 9.01 6.59
CA THR A 73 -3.17 9.98 7.18
C THR A 73 -3.83 11.33 7.47
N ASP A 74 -4.76 11.77 6.63
CA ASP A 74 -5.50 13.02 6.82
C ASP A 74 -6.42 12.92 8.04
N ILE A 75 -7.22 11.85 8.15
CA ILE A 75 -8.07 11.59 9.33
C ILE A 75 -7.22 11.56 10.61
N LEU A 76 -6.08 10.86 10.59
CA LEU A 76 -5.20 10.82 11.76
C LEU A 76 -4.56 12.17 12.07
N SER A 77 -4.22 12.96 11.06
CA SER A 77 -3.62 14.28 11.25
C SER A 77 -4.62 15.25 11.88
N GLU A 78 -5.86 15.26 11.40
CA GLU A 78 -6.93 16.14 11.86
C GLU A 78 -7.52 15.71 13.21
N CYS A 79 -7.80 14.41 13.40
CA CYS A 79 -8.50 13.91 14.59
C CYS A 79 -7.57 13.50 15.73
N GLU A 80 -6.37 12.99 15.42
CA GLU A 80 -5.44 12.41 16.42
C GLU A 80 -4.09 13.16 16.50
N GLY A 81 -3.87 14.13 15.60
CA GLY A 81 -2.69 14.99 15.53
C GLY A 81 -1.53 14.41 14.71
N LYS A 82 -0.58 15.28 14.35
CA LYS A 82 0.60 14.97 13.50
C LYS A 82 1.38 13.73 13.95
N LYS A 83 1.52 13.49 15.26
CA LYS A 83 2.24 12.32 15.79
C LYS A 83 1.56 11.00 15.41
N ALA A 84 0.23 10.98 15.36
CA ALA A 84 -0.52 9.79 14.96
C ALA A 84 -0.41 9.55 13.46
N ALA A 85 -0.54 10.60 12.64
CA ALA A 85 -0.35 10.51 11.19
C ALA A 85 1.06 9.99 10.84
N ASN A 86 2.11 10.54 11.46
CA ASN A 86 3.49 10.08 11.25
C ASN A 86 3.66 8.60 11.66
N LYS A 87 2.97 8.17 12.72
CA LYS A 87 2.98 6.77 13.14
C LYS A 87 2.33 5.86 12.10
N ALA A 88 1.24 6.27 11.45
CA ALA A 88 0.63 5.50 10.36
C ALA A 88 1.58 5.33 9.17
N VAL A 89 2.22 6.42 8.73
CA VAL A 89 3.19 6.38 7.63
C VAL A 89 4.36 5.44 7.97
N LEU A 90 4.93 5.58 9.17
CA LEU A 90 6.00 4.68 9.64
C LEU A 90 5.52 3.22 9.71
N THR A 91 4.27 2.98 10.11
CA THR A 91 3.69 1.63 10.15
C THR A 91 3.55 1.04 8.74
N GLY A 92 3.10 1.82 7.76
CA GLY A 92 3.04 1.41 6.34
C GLY A 92 4.42 1.08 5.77
N ILE A 93 5.44 1.85 6.15
CA ILE A 93 6.82 1.61 5.73
C ILE A 93 7.38 0.34 6.37
N LEU A 94 7.26 0.20 7.69
CA LEU A 94 7.76 -0.97 8.40
C LEU A 94 7.09 -2.26 7.91
N SER A 95 5.78 -2.22 7.68
CA SER A 95 5.04 -3.36 7.11
C SER A 95 5.49 -3.68 5.67
N SER A 96 5.78 -2.68 4.84
CA SER A 96 6.34 -2.89 3.50
C SER A 96 7.74 -3.50 3.54
N VAL A 97 8.63 -3.02 4.41
CA VAL A 97 9.98 -3.59 4.58
C VAL A 97 9.90 -5.03 5.10
N PHE A 98 9.02 -5.27 6.08
CA PHE A 98 8.79 -6.61 6.61
C PHE A 98 8.30 -7.57 5.53
N PHE A 99 7.31 -7.14 4.74
CA PHE A 99 6.81 -7.89 3.59
C PHE A 99 7.91 -8.14 2.55
N LEU A 100 8.74 -7.14 2.26
CA LEU A 100 9.87 -7.28 1.34
C LEU A 100 10.82 -8.40 1.80
N VAL A 101 11.31 -8.32 3.03
CA VAL A 101 12.27 -9.31 3.57
C VAL A 101 11.68 -10.71 3.52
N LEU A 102 10.43 -10.88 3.94
CA LEU A 102 9.76 -12.18 3.87
C LEU A 102 9.58 -12.67 2.43
N SER A 103 9.10 -11.82 1.52
CA SER A 103 8.89 -12.20 0.12
C SER A 103 10.19 -12.63 -0.58
N GLN A 104 11.31 -11.96 -0.27
CA GLN A 104 12.62 -12.34 -0.79
C GLN A 104 13.15 -13.63 -0.15
N SER A 105 12.86 -13.86 1.13
CA SER A 105 13.25 -15.10 1.81
C SER A 105 12.63 -16.33 1.15
N TRP A 106 11.41 -16.22 0.60
CA TRP A 106 10.75 -17.32 -0.10
C TRP A 106 11.55 -17.81 -1.31
N MET A 107 12.29 -16.90 -1.98
CA MET A 107 13.08 -17.24 -3.16
C MET A 107 14.34 -18.05 -2.84
N LEU A 108 14.76 -18.09 -1.58
CA LEU A 108 15.92 -18.86 -1.12
C LEU A 108 15.58 -20.33 -0.86
N TYR A 109 14.29 -20.68 -0.75
CA TYR A 109 13.87 -22.06 -0.55
C TYR A 109 13.95 -22.87 -1.85
N ASN A 110 14.33 -24.14 -1.72
CA ASN A 110 14.27 -25.09 -2.82
C ASN A 110 12.89 -25.76 -2.85
N PRO A 111 12.04 -25.50 -3.87
CA PRO A 111 10.70 -26.06 -3.93
C PRO A 111 10.73 -27.58 -4.13
N SER A 112 9.67 -28.24 -3.66
CA SER A 112 9.45 -29.66 -3.93
C SER A 112 9.22 -29.92 -5.43
N PRO A 113 9.55 -31.10 -5.97
CA PRO A 113 9.23 -31.46 -7.35
C PRO A 113 7.73 -31.38 -7.71
N ASN A 114 6.84 -31.45 -6.72
CA ASN A 114 5.39 -31.33 -6.91
C ASN A 114 4.90 -29.88 -6.85
N ASP A 115 5.78 -28.91 -6.61
CA ASP A 115 5.40 -27.51 -6.53
C ASP A 115 5.12 -26.93 -7.93
N THR A 116 4.00 -26.22 -8.05
CA THR A 116 3.56 -25.55 -9.28
C THR A 116 3.47 -24.02 -9.11
N ILE A 117 3.69 -23.51 -7.90
CA ILE A 117 3.38 -22.13 -7.52
C ILE A 117 4.64 -21.25 -7.48
N MET A 118 5.80 -21.80 -7.14
CA MET A 118 7.07 -21.06 -7.03
C MET A 118 7.44 -20.29 -8.31
N PRO A 119 7.22 -20.79 -9.54
CA PRO A 119 7.48 -20.01 -10.75
C PRO A 119 6.68 -18.70 -10.80
N SER A 120 5.39 -18.74 -10.45
CA SER A 120 4.51 -17.56 -10.41
C SER A 120 4.91 -16.58 -9.31
N ILE A 121 5.27 -17.09 -8.13
CA ILE A 121 5.77 -16.27 -7.01
C ILE A 121 7.06 -15.55 -7.40
N LYS A 122 8.00 -16.24 -8.04
CA LYS A 122 9.23 -15.61 -8.54
C LYS A 122 8.95 -14.55 -9.61
N ALA A 123 8.00 -14.80 -10.51
CA ALA A 123 7.62 -13.84 -11.54
C ALA A 123 7.07 -12.53 -10.95
N VAL A 124 6.20 -12.63 -9.93
CA VAL A 124 5.60 -11.46 -9.27
C VAL A 124 6.60 -10.74 -8.37
N PHE A 125 7.29 -11.47 -7.48
CA PHE A 125 8.01 -10.86 -6.37
C PHE A 125 9.49 -10.56 -6.63
N SER A 126 10.06 -10.99 -7.76
CA SER A 126 11.47 -10.74 -8.08
C SER A 126 11.77 -9.26 -8.31
N ASN A 127 10.78 -8.50 -8.80
CA ASN A 127 10.88 -7.06 -9.04
C ASN A 127 10.41 -6.21 -7.84
N THR A 128 9.78 -6.82 -6.83
CA THR A 128 9.29 -6.13 -5.61
C THR A 128 10.38 -5.35 -4.85
N PRO A 129 11.65 -5.80 -4.75
CA PRO A 129 12.70 -5.01 -4.12
C PRO A 129 12.85 -3.62 -4.74
N ARG A 130 12.83 -3.52 -6.07
CA ARG A 130 13.02 -2.26 -6.78
C ARG A 130 11.91 -1.25 -6.43
N MET A 131 10.67 -1.70 -6.38
CA MET A 131 9.53 -0.84 -6.05
C MET A 131 9.63 -0.33 -4.62
N ILE A 132 9.87 -1.22 -3.64
CA ILE A 132 9.90 -0.82 -2.23
C ILE A 132 11.11 0.08 -1.93
N PHE A 133 12.27 -0.16 -2.56
CA PHE A 133 13.41 0.76 -2.45
C PHE A 133 13.08 2.16 -2.99
N ALA A 134 12.34 2.26 -4.11
CA ALA A 134 11.89 3.55 -4.61
C ALA A 134 10.97 4.27 -3.60
N SER A 135 10.00 3.56 -3.01
CA SER A 135 9.09 4.10 -2.00
C SER A 135 9.83 4.58 -0.74
N LEU A 136 10.82 3.81 -0.28
CA LEU A 136 11.65 4.16 0.87
C LEU A 136 12.52 5.39 0.63
N ILE A 137 13.11 5.51 -0.57
CA ILE A 137 13.91 6.67 -0.96
C ILE A 137 13.03 7.93 -1.01
N VAL A 138 11.87 7.84 -1.66
CA VAL A 138 10.90 8.95 -1.71
C VAL A 138 10.49 9.38 -0.32
N TYR A 139 10.18 8.43 0.58
CA TYR A 139 9.89 8.74 1.96
C TYR A 139 11.05 9.40 2.69
N ALA A 140 12.27 8.87 2.56
CA ALA A 140 13.45 9.44 3.21
C ALA A 140 13.69 10.88 2.76
N ILE A 141 13.57 11.15 1.45
CA ILE A 141 13.67 12.50 0.89
C ILE A 141 12.57 13.41 1.45
N SER A 142 11.32 12.93 1.48
CA SER A 142 10.19 13.69 2.02
C SER A 142 10.36 14.03 3.50
N GLN A 143 10.90 13.10 4.32
CA GLN A 143 11.18 13.33 5.73
C GLN A 143 12.34 14.31 5.94
N LEU A 144 13.41 14.18 5.15
CA LEU A 144 14.52 15.14 5.18
C LEU A 144 14.04 16.55 4.83
N PHE A 145 13.11 16.66 3.88
CA PHE A 145 12.49 17.94 3.52
C PHE A 145 11.58 18.49 4.63
N ASP A 146 10.73 17.67 5.25
CA ASP A 146 9.89 18.10 6.40
C ASP A 146 10.74 18.60 7.57
N VAL A 147 11.79 17.87 7.95
CA VAL A 147 12.72 18.26 9.02
C VAL A 147 13.48 19.55 8.69
N TRP A 148 13.95 19.70 7.44
CA TRP A 148 14.61 20.92 7.00
C TRP A 148 13.68 22.14 7.07
N LEU A 149 12.42 21.98 6.63
CA LEU A 149 11.43 23.05 6.64
C LEU A 149 11.07 23.45 8.08
N TYR A 150 10.97 22.46 8.97
CA TYR A 150 10.64 22.66 10.40
C TYR A 150 11.76 23.33 11.19
N HIS A 151 13.02 23.20 10.77
CA HIS A 151 14.16 23.89 11.41
C HIS A 151 14.47 25.27 10.82
N LYS A 152 13.84 25.63 9.69
CA LYS A 152 14.05 26.93 9.01
C LYS A 152 12.98 27.97 9.38
N TRP A 153 11.99 27.58 10.16
CA TRP A 153 10.90 28.41 10.67
C TRP A 153 10.77 28.22 12.18
#